data_AF-A0A2V8LGB7-F1
#
_entry.id   AF-A0A2V8LGB7-F1
#
_cell.length_a   1.000
_cell.length_b   1.000
_cell.length_c   1.000
_cell.angle_alpha   90.00
_cell.angle_beta   90.00
_cell.angle_gamma   90.00
#
_symmetry.space_group_name_H-M   'P 1'
#
loop_
_entity.id
_entity.type
_entity.pdbx_description
1 polymer ?
#
loop_
_entity_poly.entity_id
_entity_poly.type
_entity_poly.pdbx_seq_one_letter_code
_entity_poly.pdbx_strand_id
1 'polypeptide(L)'
;MRRITIAFAIALGISLLSIAVASACGDKLLRIGRGARFQRSMHPATVLIYLPSNAPADATAKAPKLQAFLRKAGHKPNIVQGADRLSQALGSGHYDVVLVGLAEVPSVQRQAEGAVSKPVVVPLIFNASKAEVAAAKKHYRCVVKNPNDGDEYLDAIEEAMRSRMRARA
;
A
#
# COMPACT_ATOMS: atom_id res chain seq x y z
N MET A 1 9.29 71.60 32.24
CA MET A 1 8.12 70.70 32.35
C MET A 1 7.55 70.26 31.00
N ARG A 2 7.45 71.13 29.97
CA ARG A 2 6.97 70.74 28.61
C ARG A 2 7.76 69.64 27.89
N ARG A 3 9.06 69.49 28.18
CA ARG A 3 9.91 68.45 27.55
C ARG A 3 9.66 67.05 28.12
N ILE A 4 9.24 66.94 29.38
CA ILE A 4 8.97 65.66 30.04
C ILE A 4 7.60 65.11 29.60
N THR A 5 6.62 65.99 29.36
CA THR A 5 5.30 65.61 28.84
C THR A 5 5.35 65.09 27.40
N ILE A 6 6.27 65.60 26.57
CA ILE A 6 6.45 65.11 25.19
C ILE A 6 7.12 63.73 25.18
N ALA A 7 8.10 63.50 26.08
CA ALA A 7 8.76 62.20 26.21
C ALA A 7 7.77 61.10 26.65
N PHE A 8 6.86 61.40 27.57
CA PHE A 8 5.82 60.46 28.00
C PHE A 8 4.80 60.17 26.89
N ALA A 9 4.42 61.16 26.08
CA ALA A 9 3.49 60.95 24.96
C ALA A 9 4.08 60.08 23.85
N ILE A 10 5.39 60.21 23.57
CA ILE A 10 6.09 59.35 22.58
C ILE A 10 6.25 57.93 23.12
N ALA A 11 6.61 57.78 24.40
CA ALA A 11 6.72 56.46 25.04
C ALA A 11 5.37 55.72 25.10
N LEU A 12 4.26 56.43 25.31
CA LEU A 12 2.92 55.83 25.32
C LEU A 12 2.44 55.45 23.91
N GLY A 13 2.86 56.17 22.88
CA GLY A 13 2.52 55.88 21.48
C GLY A 13 3.22 54.63 20.91
N ILE A 14 4.43 54.31 21.38
CA ILE A 14 5.19 53.14 20.91
C ILE A 14 4.62 51.83 21.47
N SER A 15 3.94 51.86 22.63
CA SER A 15 3.40 50.65 23.27
C SER A 15 2.15 50.08 22.58
N LEU A 16 1.50 50.84 21.69
CA LEU A 16 0.27 50.42 20.99
C LEU A 16 0.52 49.68 19.66
N LEU A 17 1.78 49.46 19.26
CA LEU A 17 2.14 48.66 18.07
C LEU A 17 2.28 47.16 18.36
N SER A 18 1.55 46.63 19.35
CA SER A 18 1.40 45.18 19.56
C SER A 18 0.14 44.68 18.85
N ILE A 19 0.20 44.53 17.52
CA ILE A 19 -0.83 43.77 16.79
C ILE A 19 -0.16 42.70 15.93
N ALA A 20 -0.32 41.48 16.43
CA ALA A 20 -0.30 40.21 15.72
C ALA A 20 0.97 39.87 14.94
N VAL A 21 1.97 39.33 15.64
CA VAL A 21 2.75 38.23 15.04
C VAL A 21 1.77 37.11 14.76
N ALA A 22 1.35 37.02 13.50
CA ALA A 22 0.65 35.87 12.98
C ALA A 22 1.49 34.64 13.32
N SER A 23 1.05 33.88 14.31
CA SER A 23 1.39 32.47 14.49
C SER A 23 0.85 31.73 13.27
N ALA A 24 1.51 31.92 12.12
CA ALA A 24 1.44 30.96 11.05
C ALA A 24 1.80 29.63 11.69
N CYS A 25 0.87 28.68 11.66
CA CYS A 25 1.10 27.28 11.98
C CYS A 25 2.18 26.75 11.02
N GLY A 26 3.44 27.05 11.34
CA GLY A 26 4.65 26.50 10.74
C GLY A 26 4.85 25.04 11.15
N ASP A 27 3.85 24.39 11.75
CA ASP A 27 3.84 22.96 12.03
C ASP A 27 3.42 22.13 10.80
N LYS A 28 3.91 22.53 9.62
CA LYS A 28 3.84 21.70 8.41
C LYS A 28 5.18 21.60 7.70
N LEU A 29 6.27 21.79 8.44
CA LEU A 29 7.54 21.16 8.13
C LEU A 29 7.69 19.89 8.98
N LEU A 30 6.65 19.07 8.95
CA LEU A 30 6.77 17.65 9.20
C LEU A 30 7.87 17.10 8.28
N ARG A 31 9.01 16.79 8.88
CA ARG A 31 9.74 15.56 8.58
C ARG A 31 10.44 15.51 7.20
N ILE A 32 10.83 16.63 6.61
CA ILE A 32 11.79 16.65 5.49
C ILE A 32 13.22 16.66 6.06
N GLY A 33 13.57 15.62 6.81
CA GLY A 33 14.92 15.47 7.41
C GLY A 33 15.54 14.09 7.19
N ARG A 34 14.81 13.17 6.56
CA ARG A 34 15.33 11.89 6.12
C ARG A 34 14.90 11.74 4.68
N GLY A 35 15.82 12.07 3.77
CA GLY A 35 15.59 12.05 2.32
C GLY A 35 14.77 10.85 1.90
N ALA A 36 13.79 11.08 1.03
CA ALA A 36 12.73 10.17 0.59
C ALA A 36 13.12 8.68 0.61
N ARG A 37 13.16 8.07 1.80
CA ARG A 37 13.20 6.63 1.91
C ARG A 37 11.78 6.25 1.58
N PHE A 38 11.61 5.69 0.40
CA PHE A 38 10.40 4.99 -0.01
C PHE A 38 9.78 4.36 1.23
N GLN A 39 8.60 4.86 1.62
CA GLN A 39 8.00 4.57 2.91
C GLN A 39 7.88 3.05 3.02
N ARG A 40 8.69 2.42 3.88
CA ARG A 40 8.66 0.96 4.04
C ARG A 40 7.30 0.59 4.65
N SER A 41 6.71 -0.49 4.15
CA SER A 41 5.41 -0.99 4.61
C SER A 41 5.41 -1.17 6.13
N MET A 42 4.33 -0.73 6.77
CA MET A 42 4.11 -0.93 8.20
C MET A 42 3.88 -2.40 8.54
N HIS A 43 3.35 -3.18 7.59
CA HIS A 43 3.11 -4.62 7.72
C HIS A 43 3.82 -5.37 6.57
N PRO A 44 5.13 -5.65 6.70
CA PRO A 44 5.85 -6.47 5.73
C PRO A 44 5.15 -7.82 5.53
N ALA A 45 4.96 -8.19 4.26
CA ALA A 45 4.25 -9.41 3.87
C ALA A 45 5.14 -10.27 2.97
N THR A 46 5.05 -11.59 3.11
CA THR A 46 5.60 -12.54 2.14
C THR A 46 4.55 -12.78 1.06
N VAL A 47 4.84 -12.30 -0.15
CA VAL A 47 3.87 -12.21 -1.25
C VAL A 47 4.23 -13.21 -2.33
N LEU A 48 3.28 -14.05 -2.72
CA LEU A 48 3.41 -14.92 -3.87
C LEU A 48 2.71 -14.29 -5.07
N ILE A 49 3.43 -14.06 -6.16
CA ILE A 49 2.87 -13.58 -7.43
C ILE A 49 2.72 -14.80 -8.33
N TYR A 50 1.49 -15.23 -8.56
CA TYR A 50 1.20 -16.39 -9.40
C TYR A 50 0.92 -15.97 -10.85
N LEU A 51 1.62 -16.62 -11.77
CA LEU A 51 1.39 -16.54 -13.21
C LEU A 51 1.00 -17.92 -13.72
N PRO A 52 -0.16 -18.10 -14.39
CA PRO A 52 -0.46 -19.36 -15.05
C PRO A 52 0.52 -19.61 -16.21
N SER A 53 0.71 -20.87 -16.62
CA SER A 53 1.64 -21.22 -17.70
C SER A 53 1.28 -20.56 -19.04
N ASN A 54 -0.01 -20.31 -19.27
CA ASN A 54 -0.56 -19.61 -20.42
C ASN A 54 -0.80 -18.11 -20.14
N ALA A 55 -0.11 -17.53 -19.16
CA ALA A 55 -0.25 -16.12 -18.84
C ALA A 55 0.01 -15.24 -20.08
N PRO A 56 -0.78 -14.17 -20.27
CA PRO A 56 -0.50 -13.16 -21.28
C PRO A 56 0.94 -12.63 -21.22
N ALA A 57 1.51 -12.32 -22.38
CA ALA A 57 2.90 -11.85 -22.48
C ALA A 57 3.12 -10.54 -21.72
N ASP A 58 2.11 -9.67 -21.67
CA ASP A 58 2.14 -8.40 -20.93
C ASP A 58 2.18 -8.64 -19.40
N ALA A 59 1.39 -9.57 -18.88
CA ALA A 59 1.41 -9.95 -17.47
C ALA A 59 2.78 -10.51 -17.08
N THR A 60 3.34 -11.40 -17.91
CA THR A 60 4.68 -11.98 -17.72
C THR A 60 5.77 -10.92 -17.75
N ALA A 61 5.71 -9.96 -18.68
CA ALA A 61 6.67 -8.86 -18.78
C ALA A 61 6.59 -7.86 -17.62
N LYS A 62 5.40 -7.67 -17.01
CA LYS A 62 5.18 -6.76 -15.88
C LYS A 62 5.55 -7.36 -14.52
N ALA A 63 5.48 -8.68 -14.36
CA ALA A 63 5.71 -9.34 -13.08
C ALA A 63 7.07 -9.03 -12.43
N PRO A 64 8.21 -8.99 -13.15
CA PRO A 64 9.49 -8.59 -12.55
C PRO A 64 9.50 -7.14 -12.05
N LYS A 65 8.81 -6.22 -12.75
CA LYS A 65 8.67 -4.82 -12.31
C LYS A 65 7.85 -4.72 -11.03
N LEU A 66 6.75 -5.47 -10.95
CA LEU A 66 5.94 -5.56 -9.74
C LEU A 66 6.75 -6.14 -8.56
N GLN A 67 7.50 -7.23 -8.79
CA GLN A 67 8.37 -7.81 -7.78
C GLN A 67 9.41 -6.80 -7.26
N ALA A 68 10.05 -6.05 -8.15
CA ALA A 68 11.00 -5.01 -7.75
C ALA A 68 10.32 -3.88 -6.96
N PHE A 69 9.12 -3.46 -7.37
CA PHE A 69 8.32 -2.45 -6.67
C PHE A 69 7.94 -2.90 -5.25
N LEU A 70 7.37 -4.09 -5.09
CA LEU A 70 6.98 -4.64 -3.78
C LEU A 70 8.18 -4.83 -2.85
N ARG A 71 9.33 -5.24 -3.41
CA ARG A 71 10.58 -5.34 -2.63
C ARG A 71 11.06 -3.96 -2.16
N LYS A 72 10.97 -2.92 -2.98
CA LYS A 72 11.28 -1.53 -2.58
C LYS A 72 10.31 -1.02 -1.50
N ALA A 73 9.05 -1.42 -1.56
CA ALA A 73 8.04 -1.16 -0.53
C ALA A 73 8.28 -1.93 0.78
N GLY A 74 9.22 -2.88 0.82
CA GLY A 74 9.58 -3.63 2.04
C GLY A 74 8.89 -4.99 2.19
N HIS A 75 8.17 -5.46 1.18
CA HIS A 75 7.61 -6.83 1.14
C HIS A 75 8.66 -7.83 0.64
N LYS A 76 8.35 -9.13 0.78
CA LYS A 76 9.16 -10.24 0.26
C LYS A 76 8.40 -10.95 -0.87
N PRO A 77 8.47 -10.45 -2.11
CA PRO A 77 7.74 -11.01 -3.24
C PRO A 77 8.51 -12.17 -3.90
N ASN A 78 7.80 -13.25 -4.21
CA ASN A 78 8.27 -14.37 -5.03
C ASN A 78 7.35 -14.57 -6.23
N ILE A 79 7.91 -14.77 -7.42
CA ILE A 79 7.14 -15.06 -8.63
C ILE A 79 7.16 -16.55 -8.87
N VAL A 80 5.99 -17.13 -9.13
CA VAL A 80 5.84 -18.53 -9.46
C VAL A 80 5.01 -18.67 -10.72
N GLN A 81 5.50 -19.49 -11.66
CA GLN A 81 4.83 -19.75 -12.91
C GLN A 81 4.41 -21.23 -13.01
N GLY A 82 3.14 -21.45 -13.33
CA GLY A 82 2.55 -22.79 -13.51
C GLY A 82 2.04 -23.43 -12.23
N ALA A 83 1.06 -24.33 -12.39
CA ALA A 83 0.30 -24.92 -11.29
C ALA A 83 1.16 -25.80 -10.36
N ASP A 84 2.09 -26.57 -10.90
CA ASP A 84 2.97 -27.46 -10.10
C ASP A 84 3.92 -26.65 -9.21
N ARG A 85 4.38 -25.50 -9.70
CA ARG A 85 5.25 -24.61 -8.92
C ARG A 85 4.45 -23.86 -7.87
N LEU A 86 3.17 -23.56 -8.14
CA LEU A 86 2.25 -22.97 -7.16
C LEU A 86 2.02 -23.93 -5.99
N SER A 87 1.67 -25.18 -6.27
CA SER A 87 1.44 -26.18 -5.23
C SER A 87 2.71 -26.45 -4.41
N GLN A 88 3.87 -26.55 -5.08
CA GLN A 88 5.16 -26.66 -4.42
C GLN A 88 5.43 -25.46 -3.50
N ALA A 89 5.24 -24.23 -3.98
CA ALA A 89 5.48 -23.03 -3.20
C ALA A 89 4.54 -22.93 -1.99
N LEU A 90 3.24 -23.19 -2.17
CA LEU A 90 2.26 -23.18 -1.08
C LEU A 90 2.49 -24.29 -0.05
N GLY A 91 3.04 -25.43 -0.47
CA GLY A 91 3.38 -26.55 0.41
C GLY A 91 4.66 -26.37 1.20
N SER A 92 5.68 -25.71 0.63
CA SER A 92 7.00 -25.55 1.28
C SER A 92 7.21 -24.18 1.91
N GLY A 93 6.41 -23.17 1.54
CA GLY A 93 6.61 -21.78 1.91
C GLY A 93 5.53 -21.25 2.85
N HIS A 94 5.91 -20.31 3.70
CA HIS A 94 4.96 -19.49 4.45
C HIS A 94 4.68 -18.19 3.69
N TYR A 95 3.54 -18.14 3.02
CA TYR A 95 3.05 -16.94 2.35
C TYR A 95 1.92 -16.30 3.13
N ASP A 96 1.87 -14.98 3.11
CA ASP A 96 0.81 -14.21 3.74
C ASP A 96 -0.25 -13.79 2.73
N VAL A 97 0.17 -13.49 1.50
CA VAL A 97 -0.69 -13.01 0.41
C VAL A 97 -0.31 -13.73 -0.89
N VAL A 98 -1.31 -14.11 -1.68
CA VAL A 98 -1.14 -14.56 -3.08
C VAL A 98 -1.83 -13.58 -4.02
N LEU A 99 -1.06 -12.98 -4.93
CA LEU A 99 -1.56 -12.15 -6.03
C LEU A 99 -1.78 -13.04 -7.26
N VAL A 100 -2.99 -13.02 -7.81
CA VAL A 100 -3.41 -13.92 -8.89
C VAL A 100 -4.43 -13.24 -9.80
N GLY A 101 -4.43 -13.55 -11.10
CA GLY A 101 -5.47 -13.10 -12.03
C GLY A 101 -6.88 -13.55 -11.61
N LEU A 102 -7.89 -12.75 -11.93
CA LEU A 102 -9.28 -13.01 -11.53
C LEU A 102 -9.79 -14.39 -11.98
N ALA A 103 -9.39 -14.86 -13.16
CA ALA A 103 -9.86 -16.14 -13.72
C ALA A 103 -9.34 -17.35 -12.93
N GLU A 104 -8.16 -17.22 -12.30
CA GLU A 104 -7.48 -18.29 -11.59
C GLU A 104 -7.82 -18.31 -10.09
N VAL A 105 -8.53 -17.30 -9.57
CA VAL A 105 -8.86 -17.21 -8.14
C VAL A 105 -9.54 -18.48 -7.60
N PRO A 106 -10.55 -19.09 -8.26
CA PRO A 106 -11.22 -20.25 -7.68
C PRO A 106 -10.31 -21.46 -7.50
N SER A 107 -9.32 -21.65 -8.39
CA SER A 107 -8.37 -22.76 -8.29
C SER A 107 -7.27 -22.49 -7.27
N VAL A 108 -6.78 -21.24 -7.20
CA VAL A 108 -5.76 -20.82 -6.23
C VAL A 108 -6.33 -20.75 -4.81
N GLN A 109 -7.57 -20.30 -4.64
CA GLN A 109 -8.26 -20.24 -3.35
C GLN A 109 -8.33 -21.62 -2.68
N ARG A 110 -8.71 -22.67 -3.42
CA ARG A 110 -8.74 -24.04 -2.89
C ARG A 110 -7.36 -24.52 -2.42
N GLN A 111 -6.30 -24.18 -3.15
CA GLN A 111 -4.93 -24.54 -2.76
C GLN A 111 -4.46 -23.73 -1.55
N ALA A 112 -4.81 -22.44 -1.48
CA ALA A 112 -4.48 -21.56 -0.37
C ALA A 112 -5.16 -22.00 0.94
N GLU A 113 -6.40 -22.48 0.88
CA GLU A 113 -7.13 -22.99 2.06
C GLU A 113 -6.49 -24.27 2.63
N GLY A 114 -5.93 -25.11 1.76
CA GLY A 114 -5.19 -26.31 2.15
C GLY A 114 -3.74 -26.03 2.60
N ALA A 115 -3.21 -24.83 2.36
CA ALA A 115 -1.84 -24.48 2.74
C ALA A 115 -1.73 -24.20 4.24
N VAL A 116 -0.59 -24.57 4.83
CA VAL A 116 -0.34 -24.39 6.27
C VAL A 116 -0.44 -22.91 6.69
N SER A 117 0.05 -21.98 5.86
CA SER A 117 0.06 -20.55 6.17
C SER A 117 -1.26 -19.83 5.91
N LYS A 118 -2.22 -20.50 5.23
CA LYS A 118 -3.53 -19.99 4.78
C LYS A 118 -3.42 -18.55 4.24
N PRO A 119 -2.70 -18.33 3.13
CA PRO A 119 -2.50 -17.00 2.59
C PRO A 119 -3.80 -16.39 2.11
N VAL A 120 -3.91 -15.07 2.21
CA VAL A 120 -5.04 -14.32 1.65
C VAL A 120 -4.86 -14.23 0.14
N VAL A 121 -5.86 -14.68 -0.63
CA VAL A 121 -5.85 -14.57 -2.08
C VAL A 121 -6.41 -13.21 -2.49
N VAL A 122 -5.63 -12.48 -3.29
CA VAL A 122 -5.95 -11.14 -3.76
C VAL A 122 -6.04 -11.17 -5.29
N PRO A 123 -7.26 -11.08 -5.85
CA PRO A 123 -7.46 -10.99 -7.30
C PRO A 123 -6.85 -9.72 -7.91
N LEU A 124 -6.17 -9.93 -9.03
CA LEU A 124 -5.71 -8.92 -9.97
C LEU A 124 -6.66 -8.91 -11.16
N ILE A 125 -7.25 -7.75 -11.41
CA ILE A 125 -8.18 -7.54 -12.49
C ILE A 125 -7.46 -6.84 -13.64
N PHE A 126 -7.15 -7.59 -14.70
CA PHE A 126 -6.53 -7.04 -15.91
C PHE A 126 -7.62 -6.66 -16.92
N ASN A 127 -7.66 -5.39 -17.33
CA ASN A 127 -8.53 -4.87 -18.40
C ASN A 127 -10.03 -5.22 -18.27
N ALA A 128 -10.57 -5.39 -17.05
CA ALA A 128 -11.96 -5.81 -16.90
C ALA A 128 -12.95 -4.65 -16.95
N SER A 129 -14.17 -4.97 -17.35
CA SER A 129 -15.30 -4.04 -17.37
C SER A 129 -15.67 -3.57 -15.96
N LYS A 130 -16.35 -2.42 -15.86
CA LYS A 130 -16.87 -1.91 -14.58
C LYS A 130 -17.77 -2.93 -13.86
N ALA A 131 -18.48 -3.78 -14.61
CA ALA A 131 -19.34 -4.83 -14.09
C ALA A 131 -18.54 -5.95 -13.40
N GLU A 132 -17.44 -6.40 -14.01
CA GLU A 132 -16.56 -7.43 -13.44
C GLU A 132 -15.85 -6.93 -12.18
N VAL A 133 -15.39 -5.67 -12.19
CA VAL A 133 -14.83 -5.03 -10.99
C VAL A 133 -15.87 -4.95 -9.87
N ALA A 134 -17.11 -4.60 -10.18
CA ALA A 134 -18.19 -4.52 -9.20
C ALA A 134 -18.56 -5.91 -8.64
N ALA A 135 -18.58 -6.95 -9.48
CA ALA A 135 -18.83 -8.32 -9.05
C ALA A 135 -17.70 -8.83 -8.15
N ALA A 136 -16.44 -8.60 -8.52
CA ALA A 136 -15.28 -8.99 -7.74
C ALA A 136 -15.25 -8.33 -6.36
N LYS A 137 -15.58 -7.03 -6.27
CA LYS A 137 -15.68 -6.32 -4.97
C LYS A 137 -16.73 -6.90 -4.03
N LYS A 138 -17.80 -7.51 -4.56
CA LYS A 138 -18.83 -8.14 -3.72
C LYS A 138 -18.34 -9.46 -3.12
N HIS A 139 -17.45 -10.16 -3.81
CA HIS A 139 -17.00 -11.51 -3.44
C HIS A 139 -15.65 -11.50 -2.73
N TYR A 140 -14.80 -10.53 -3.02
CA TYR A 140 -13.44 -10.42 -2.50
C TYR A 140 -13.26 -9.13 -1.74
N ARG A 141 -12.74 -9.25 -0.52
CA ARG A 141 -12.46 -8.12 0.36
C ARG A 141 -11.32 -7.23 -0.16
N CYS A 142 -10.32 -7.83 -0.81
CA CYS A 142 -9.15 -7.16 -1.34
C CYS A 142 -9.06 -7.42 -2.84
N VAL A 143 -8.98 -6.36 -3.65
CA VAL A 143 -8.96 -6.47 -5.11
C VAL A 143 -8.06 -5.37 -5.69
N VAL A 144 -7.13 -5.75 -6.57
CA VAL A 144 -6.37 -4.80 -7.38
C VAL A 144 -7.09 -4.62 -8.71
N LYS A 145 -7.56 -3.41 -9.00
CA LYS A 145 -8.41 -3.08 -10.14
C LYS A 145 -7.59 -2.54 -11.30
N ASN A 146 -6.55 -1.78 -10.99
CA ASN A 146 -5.62 -1.25 -11.95
C ASN A 146 -4.22 -1.83 -11.69
N PRO A 147 -3.85 -2.91 -12.38
CA PRO A 147 -2.55 -3.54 -12.19
C PRO A 147 -1.37 -2.71 -12.69
N ASN A 148 -1.60 -1.53 -13.28
CA ASN A 148 -0.56 -0.55 -13.62
C ASN A 148 -0.36 0.50 -12.51
N ASP A 149 -1.24 0.56 -11.52
CA ASP A 149 -1.13 1.44 -10.37
C ASP A 149 -0.44 0.69 -9.22
N GLY A 150 0.77 1.14 -8.86
CA GLY A 150 1.54 0.53 -7.78
C GLY A 150 0.87 0.66 -6.41
N ASP A 151 0.16 1.75 -6.17
CA ASP A 151 -0.42 2.06 -4.86
C ASP A 151 -1.59 1.12 -4.55
N GLU A 152 -2.38 0.73 -5.57
CA GLU A 152 -3.45 -0.25 -5.39
C GLU A 152 -2.94 -1.62 -4.90
N TYR A 153 -1.73 -2.04 -5.29
CA TYR A 153 -1.12 -3.26 -4.75
C TYR A 153 -0.79 -3.11 -3.27
N LEU A 154 -0.24 -1.95 -2.87
CA LEU A 154 0.14 -1.70 -1.48
C LEU A 154 -1.10 -1.65 -0.58
N ASP A 155 -2.15 -0.96 -1.02
CA ASP A 155 -3.43 -0.89 -0.31
C ASP A 155 -4.07 -2.27 -0.16
N ALA A 156 -4.08 -3.07 -1.22
CA ALA A 156 -4.64 -4.41 -1.19
C ALA A 156 -3.86 -5.35 -0.26
N ILE A 157 -2.53 -5.26 -0.24
CA ILE A 157 -1.68 -6.05 0.67
C ILE A 157 -1.88 -5.60 2.12
N GLU A 158 -1.96 -4.29 2.37
CA GLU A 158 -2.17 -3.74 3.71
C GLU A 158 -3.53 -4.17 4.28
N GLU A 159 -4.62 -4.09 3.52
CA GLU A 159 -5.94 -4.58 3.96
C GLU A 159 -5.93 -6.11 4.17
N ALA A 160 -5.27 -6.87 3.30
CA ALA A 160 -5.11 -8.30 3.47
C ALA A 160 -4.40 -8.64 4.79
N MET A 161 -3.29 -7.95 5.10
CA MET A 161 -2.54 -8.14 6.33
C MET A 161 -3.36 -7.75 7.57
N ARG A 162 -4.08 -6.62 7.54
CA ARG A 162 -4.97 -6.22 8.64
C ARG A 162 -6.07 -7.24 8.89
N SER A 163 -6.69 -7.75 7.84
CA SER A 163 -7.74 -8.78 7.96
C SER A 163 -7.21 -10.04 8.65
N ARG A 164 -5.98 -10.45 8.30
CA ARG A 164 -5.32 -11.62 8.86
C ARG A 164 -4.87 -11.42 10.31
N MET A 165 -4.40 -10.22 10.67
CA MET A 165 -4.10 -9.86 12.05
C MET A 165 -5.36 -9.89 12.93
N ARG A 166 -6.49 -9.37 12.43
CA ARG A 166 -7.78 -9.41 13.14
C ARG A 166 -8.30 -10.84 13.32
N ALA A 167 -8.06 -11.74 12.37
CA ALA A 167 -8.48 -13.13 12.47
C ALA A 167 -7.61 -13.98 13.41
N ARG A 168 -6.44 -13.47 13.83
CA ARG A 168 -5.49 -14.15 14.73
C ARG A 168 -5.53 -13.64 16.17
N ALA A 169 -6.12 -12.46 16.38
CA ALA A 169 -6.35 -11.88 17.70
C ALA A 169 -7.57 -12.50 18.36
#